data_AF-A0AAW9ILN3-F1
#
_entry.id   AF-A0AAW9ILN3-F1
#
_cell.length_a   1.000
_cell.length_b   1.000
_cell.length_c   1.000
_cell.angle_alpha   90.00
_cell.angle_beta   90.00
_cell.angle_gamma   90.00
#
_symmetry.space_group_name_H-M   'P 1'
#
loop_
_entity.id
_entity.type
_entity.pdbx_description
1 polymer ?
#
loop_
_entity_poly.entity_id
_entity_poly.type
_entity_poly.pdbx_seq_one_letter_code
_entity_poly.pdbx_strand_id
1 'polypeptide(L)' 'MIKDLKVKIYADGADLNSMLNEYNKGIVSGFTTNPSLMKAAGVKDYKEFGKEVLSNIKDMPISFEVFSDDKE' A
#
# COMPACT_ATOMS: atom_id res chain seq x y z
N MET A 1 -11.56 -21.05 -5.85
CA MET A 1 -10.23 -20.42 -5.77
C MET A 1 -10.38 -19.05 -5.12
N ILE A 2 -9.32 -18.43 -4.57
CA ILE A 2 -9.43 -17.15 -3.83
C ILE A 2 -10.17 -16.05 -4.63
N LYS A 3 -10.07 -16.08 -5.96
CA LYS A 3 -10.76 -15.15 -6.87
C LYS A 3 -12.29 -15.27 -6.89
N ASP A 4 -12.86 -16.36 -6.38
CA ASP A 4 -14.32 -16.58 -6.36
C ASP A 4 -14.98 -16.05 -5.07
N LEU A 5 -14.17 -15.52 -4.15
CA LEU A 5 -14.67 -14.95 -2.90
C LEU A 5 -15.37 -13.60 -3.17
N LYS A 6 -16.49 -13.35 -2.47
CA LYS A 6 -17.17 -12.04 -2.48
C LYS A 6 -16.47 -10.99 -1.61
N VAL A 7 -15.27 -11.28 -1.09
CA VAL A 7 -14.49 -10.39 -0.23
C VAL A 7 -13.31 -9.81 -1.00
N LYS A 8 -12.93 -8.58 -0.67
CA LYS A 8 -11.69 -7.96 -1.15
C LYS A 8 -10.58 -8.22 -0.16
N ILE A 9 -9.41 -8.59 -0.65
CA ILE A 9 -8.23 -8.85 0.18
C ILE A 9 -7.27 -7.68 0.01
N TYR A 10 -6.88 -7.04 1.10
CA TYR A 10 -5.89 -5.96 1.08
C TYR A 10 -4.61 -6.42 1.74
N ALA A 11 -3.46 -6.11 1.14
CA ALA A 11 -2.16 -6.33 1.77
C ALA A 11 -1.76 -5.09 2.57
N ASP A 12 -1.29 -5.31 3.80
CA ASP A 12 -0.84 -4.26 4.70
C ASP A 12 0.69 -4.25 4.75
N GLY A 13 1.31 -3.15 4.33
CA GLY A 13 2.76 -3.08 4.21
C GLY A 13 3.26 -1.82 3.52
N ALA A 14 4.51 -1.45 3.81
CA ALA A 14 5.16 -0.24 3.29
C ALA A 14 6.57 -0.50 2.72
N ASP A 15 6.85 -1.74 2.31
CA ASP A 15 8.07 -2.10 1.58
C ASP A 15 7.73 -2.33 0.10
N LEU A 16 8.32 -1.54 -0.80
CA LEU A 16 7.97 -1.55 -2.23
C LEU A 16 8.15 -2.93 -2.85
N ASN A 17 9.25 -3.62 -2.54
CA ASN A 17 9.54 -4.94 -3.10
C ASN A 17 8.49 -5.97 -2.67
N SER A 18 8.12 -5.97 -1.40
CA SER A 18 7.07 -6.83 -0.85
C SER A 18 5.71 -6.50 -1.45
N MET A 19 5.38 -5.21 -1.61
CA MET A 19 4.14 -4.77 -2.26
C MET A 19 4.07 -5.24 -3.71
N LEU A 20 5.16 -5.10 -4.48
CA LEU A 20 5.26 -5.59 -5.85
C LEU A 20 5.13 -7.11 -5.94
N ASN A 21 5.71 -7.84 -4.98
CA ASN A 21 5.56 -9.29 -4.92
C ASN A 21 4.09 -9.70 -4.69
N GLU A 22 3.38 -9.06 -3.75
CA GLU A 22 1.95 -9.32 -3.52
C GLU A 22 1.08 -8.90 -4.70
N TYR A 23 1.41 -7.78 -5.35
CA TYR A 23 0.76 -7.32 -6.57
C TYR A 23 0.85 -8.38 -7.68
N ASN A 24 2.06 -8.93 -7.90
CA ASN A 24 2.31 -9.93 -8.94
C ASN A 24 1.62 -11.28 -8.68
N LYS A 25 1.27 -11.61 -7.42
CA LYS A 25 0.47 -12.81 -7.13
C LYS A 25 -0.96 -12.70 -7.65
N GLY A 26 -1.47 -11.49 -7.87
CA GLY A 26 -2.81 -11.25 -8.41
C GLY A 26 -3.95 -11.73 -7.50
N ILE A 27 -3.70 -11.74 -6.19
CA ILE A 27 -4.65 -12.17 -5.14
C ILE A 27 -5.24 -10.95 -4.42
N VAL A 28 -4.44 -9.89 -4.25
CA VAL A 28 -4.86 -8.67 -3.55
C VAL A 28 -5.73 -7.80 -4.43
N SER A 29 -6.59 -7.03 -3.79
CA SER A 29 -7.52 -6.05 -4.37
C SER A 29 -7.07 -4.61 -4.08
N GLY A 30 -5.96 -4.41 -3.37
CA GLY A 30 -5.42 -3.12 -2.99
C GLY A 30 -4.45 -3.23 -1.81
N PHE A 31 -3.98 -2.07 -1.36
CA PHE A 31 -2.99 -1.95 -0.30
C PHE A 31 -3.40 -0.95 0.77
N THR A 32 -2.99 -1.22 2.00
CA THR A 32 -3.05 -0.27 3.11
C THR A 32 -1.64 0.00 3.63
N THR A 33 -1.42 1.23 4.06
CA THR A 33 -0.20 1.65 4.75
C THR A 33 -0.61 2.41 6.00
N ASN A 34 0.29 2.44 6.97
CA ASN A 34 0.20 3.32 8.13
C ASN A 34 1.60 3.81 8.50
N PRO A 35 1.72 4.91 9.28
CA PRO A 35 3.02 5.48 9.63
C PRO A 35 3.96 4.51 10.36
N SER A 36 3.42 3.60 11.17
CA SER A 36 4.22 2.63 11.91
C SER A 36 4.94 1.67 10.96
N LEU A 37 4.24 1.15 9.95
CA LEU A 37 4.81 0.29 8.92
C LEU A 37 5.82 1.04 8.05
N MET A 38 5.49 2.27 7.63
CA MET A 38 6.38 3.10 6.83
C MET A 38 7.69 3.38 7.58
N LYS A 39 7.60 3.70 8.87
CA LYS A 39 8.77 3.87 9.74
C LYS A 39 9.59 2.59 9.86
N ALA A 40 8.94 1.43 10.06
CA ALA A 40 9.62 0.14 10.16
C ALA A 40 10.33 -0.25 8.86
N ALA A 41 9.76 0.11 7.70
CA ALA A 41 10.36 -0.08 6.38
C ALA A 41 11.48 0.94 6.06
N GLY A 42 11.75 1.89 6.95
CA GLY A 42 12.79 2.91 6.76
C GLY A 42 12.40 4.05 5.81
N VAL A 43 11.10 4.23 5.52
CA VAL A 43 10.60 5.34 4.71
C VAL A 43 10.86 6.66 5.42
N LYS A 44 11.64 7.54 4.76
CA LYS A 44 12.00 8.87 5.28
C LYS A 44 11.19 9.99 4.66
N ASP A 45 10.83 9.84 3.38
CA ASP A 45 9.96 10.76 2.66
C ASP A 45 8.70 10.01 2.20
N TYR A 46 7.58 10.33 2.87
CA TYR A 46 6.29 9.68 2.65
C TYR A 46 5.71 10.02 1.27
N LYS A 47 5.97 11.25 0.79
CA LYS A 47 5.45 11.73 -0.50
C LYS A 47 6.23 11.10 -1.65
N GLU A 48 7.55 11.02 -1.54
CA GLU A 48 8.37 10.32 -2.54
C GLU A 48 8.02 8.82 -2.58
N PHE A 49 7.91 8.16 -1.41
CA PHE A 49 7.48 6.78 -1.35
C PHE A 49 6.10 6.56 -1.98
N GLY A 50 5.12 7.41 -1.64
CA GLY A 50 3.79 7.32 -2.22
C GLY A 50 3.80 7.47 -3.75
N LYS A 51 4.58 8.42 -4.29
CA LYS A 51 4.78 8.58 -5.73
C LYS A 51 5.44 7.37 -6.37
N GLU A 52 6.46 6.81 -5.73
CA GLU A 52 7.17 5.62 -6.21
C GLU A 52 6.23 4.42 -6.29
N VAL A 53 5.46 4.15 -5.23
CA VAL A 53 4.45 3.10 -5.21
C VAL A 53 3.42 3.30 -6.32
N LEU A 54 2.85 4.51 -6.46
CA LEU A 54 1.84 4.81 -7.49
C LEU A 54 2.39 4.78 -8.92
N SER A 55 3.70 4.97 -9.09
CA SER A 55 4.35 4.82 -10.40
C SER A 55 4.47 3.36 -10.84
N ASN A 56 4.43 2.42 -9.90
CA ASN A 56 4.56 0.99 -10.13
C ASN A 56 3.20 0.26 -10.12
N ILE A 57 2.30 0.61 -9.19
CA ILE A 57 0.97 0.00 -9.02
C ILE A 57 -0.07 1.03 -9.45
N LYS A 58 -0.62 0.86 -10.66
CA LYS A 58 -1.43 1.91 -11.34
C LYS A 58 -2.93 1.61 -11.40
N ASP A 59 -3.32 0.39 -11.06
CA ASP A 59 -4.65 -0.17 -11.32
C ASP A 59 -5.38 -0.66 -10.06
N MET A 60 -4.81 -0.42 -8.87
CA MET A 60 -5.39 -0.82 -7.58
C MET A 60 -5.45 0.35 -6.60
N PRO A 61 -6.46 0.38 -5.70
CA PRO A 61 -6.53 1.36 -4.62
C PRO A 61 -5.41 1.15 -3.60
N ILE A 62 -4.81 2.26 -3.15
CA ILE A 62 -3.75 2.29 -2.14
C ILE A 62 -4.09 3.37 -1.11
N SER A 63 -4.17 2.98 0.16
CA SER A 63 -4.45 3.90 1.27
C SER A 63 -3.14 4.40 1.88
N PHE A 64 -3.01 5.73 1.95
CA PHE A 64 -1.95 6.42 2.70
C PHE A 64 -2.58 7.23 3.82
N GLU A 65 -2.14 7.00 5.05
CA GLU A 65 -2.59 7.77 6.21
C GLU A 65 -1.89 9.14 6.27
N VAL A 66 -2.60 10.12 6.83
CA VAL A 66 -2.07 11.46 7.10
C VAL A 66 -1.59 11.55 8.55
N PHE A 67 -0.69 12.49 8.81
CA PHE A 67 -0.20 12.78 10.16
C PHE A 67 -0.94 13.92 10.85
N SER A 68 -1.58 14.78 10.07
CA SER A 68 -2.25 15.96 10.59
C SER A 68 -3.48 15.53 11.37
N ASP A 69 -3.58 15.98 12.62
CA ASP A 69 -4.82 15.95 13.38
C ASP A 69 -5.74 17.14 13.01
N ASP A 70 -5.18 18.13 12.32
CA ASP A 70 -5.91 19.28 11.78
C ASP A 70 -6.55 18.92 10.42
N LYS A 71 -7.75 19.46 10.20
CA LYS A 71 -8.59 19.14 9.04
C LYS A 71 -8.26 19.95 7.76
N GLU A 72 -7.42 20.97 7.86
CA GLU A 72 -7.28 22.06 6.87
C GLU A 72 -6.16 21.86 5.83
#